data_AF-A0A0F9AQI9-F1
#
_entry.id   AF-A0A0F9AQI9-F1
#
_cell.length_a   1.000
_cell.length_b   1.000
_cell.length_c   1.000
_cell.angle_alpha   90.00
_cell.angle_beta   90.00
_cell.angle_gamma   90.00
#
_symmetry.space_group_name_H-M   'P 1'
#
loop_
_entity.id
_entity.type
_entity.pdbx_description
1 polymer ?
#
loop_
_entity_poly.entity_id
_entity_poly.type
_entity_poly.pdbx_seq_one_letter_code
_entity_poly.pdbx_strand_id
1 'polypeptide(L)'
;YKMRKESIKLTDETDATGGVITIFKTEIVTDKNGMPIVVKKSPLVEDFKMTIIQFSVTDTKYDPETRKQFAAKKASFLLTEQAKADREKETQERLMIVERGLREKAEAEAKGNVAKATAVIAAQLKAEVALQTKIEAETKAAQLLSVAEINKKERLMIASAGFEVAEIKAKEAEQEKIATILKAQGRKEAIELSGDITQLEQALIDAEVEKAKVVAGSLAKIQVPSTIIVSGGGNGGTVTDQLINIRLMEGAGLFDKVRVSNSDVKRKVKRPSK
;
A
#
# COMPACT_ATOMS: atom_id res chain seq x y z
N TYR A 1 33.02 -90.14 -19.60
CA TYR A 1 34.12 -89.46 -18.86
C TYR A 1 34.05 -89.80 -17.39
N LYS A 2 35.17 -89.73 -16.65
CA LYS A 2 35.19 -89.92 -15.20
C LYS A 2 34.67 -88.64 -14.60
N MET A 3 33.51 -88.73 -13.95
CA MET A 3 32.86 -87.56 -13.38
C MET A 3 32.94 -87.64 -11.87
N ARG A 4 33.35 -86.53 -11.24
CA ARG A 4 33.27 -86.34 -9.79
C ARG A 4 32.04 -85.48 -9.51
N LYS A 5 31.18 -85.95 -8.60
CA LYS A 5 30.04 -85.17 -8.13
C LYS A 5 30.47 -84.47 -6.85
N GLU A 6 30.40 -83.15 -6.84
CA GLU A 6 30.57 -82.36 -5.62
C GLU A 6 29.24 -81.63 -5.36
N SER A 7 28.72 -81.80 -4.14
CA SER A 7 27.52 -81.10 -3.70
C SER A 7 27.92 -79.72 -3.20
N ILE A 8 27.49 -78.67 -3.90
CA ILE A 8 27.66 -77.29 -3.43
C ILE A 8 26.29 -76.85 -2.91
N LYS A 9 26.25 -76.47 -1.63
CA LYS A 9 25.08 -75.84 -1.03
C LYS A 9 25.18 -74.35 -1.36
N LEU A 10 24.22 -73.80 -2.10
CA LEU A 10 24.12 -72.35 -2.24
C LEU A 10 23.51 -71.80 -0.96
N THR A 11 24.26 -70.94 -0.27
CA THR A 11 23.84 -70.37 1.02
C THR A 11 22.94 -69.14 0.86
N ASP A 12 22.85 -68.56 -0.34
CA ASP A 12 22.20 -67.26 -0.58
C ASP A 12 20.93 -67.29 -1.44
N GLU A 13 20.49 -68.47 -1.91
CA GLU A 13 19.22 -68.62 -2.63
C GLU A 13 18.35 -69.71 -2.02
N THR A 14 17.11 -69.33 -1.67
CA THR A 14 16.12 -70.18 -1.02
C THR A 14 15.02 -70.57 -2.00
N ASP A 15 14.62 -71.85 -2.01
CA ASP A 15 13.44 -72.29 -2.77
C ASP A 15 12.14 -71.71 -2.18
N ALA A 16 11.04 -71.75 -2.93
CA ALA A 16 9.73 -71.21 -2.53
C ALA A 16 9.13 -71.77 -1.21
N THR A 17 9.80 -72.76 -0.59
CA THR A 17 9.45 -73.39 0.69
C THR A 17 10.53 -73.22 1.78
N GLY A 18 11.56 -72.40 1.57
CA GLY A 18 12.55 -72.06 2.59
C GLY A 18 13.67 -73.09 2.80
N GLY A 19 13.78 -74.10 1.92
CA GLY A 19 14.86 -75.10 1.95
C GLY A 19 16.11 -74.65 1.18
N VAL A 20 17.28 -75.09 1.66
CA VAL A 20 18.58 -74.83 1.01
C VAL A 20 18.68 -75.61 -0.30
N ILE A 21 18.81 -74.91 -1.42
CA ILE A 21 18.93 -75.51 -2.74
C ILE A 21 20.31 -76.18 -2.86
N THR A 22 20.31 -77.50 -2.97
CA THR A 22 21.55 -78.27 -3.19
C THR A 22 21.76 -78.44 -4.68
N ILE A 23 22.74 -77.71 -5.24
CA ILE A 23 23.10 -77.85 -6.66
C ILE A 23 24.22 -78.88 -6.76
N PHE A 24 23.94 -79.95 -7.51
CA PHE A 24 24.93 -80.97 -7.82
C PHE A 24 25.77 -80.50 -9.01
N LYS A 25 26.98 -79.98 -8.75
CA LYS A 25 27.95 -79.67 -9.81
C LYS A 25 28.63 -80.97 -10.21
N THR A 26 28.56 -81.29 -11.50
CA THR A 26 29.23 -82.46 -12.06
C THR A 26 30.48 -81.98 -12.79
N GLU A 27 31.66 -82.32 -12.29
CA GLU A 27 32.93 -81.89 -12.88
C GLU A 27 33.62 -83.04 -13.60
N ILE A 28 34.14 -82.75 -14.79
CA ILE A 28 34.83 -83.73 -15.63
C ILE A 28 36.28 -83.83 -15.16
N VAL A 29 36.69 -85.01 -14.69
CA VAL A 29 38.06 -85.22 -14.21
C VAL A 29 39.03 -85.25 -15.39
N THR A 30 40.03 -84.37 -15.38
CA THR A 30 41.08 -84.25 -16.40
C THR A 30 42.38 -84.94 -15.96
N ASP A 31 43.15 -85.46 -16.93
CA ASP A 31 44.48 -86.03 -16.73
C ASP A 31 45.56 -84.92 -16.65
N LYS A 32 46.82 -85.27 -16.36
CA LYS A 32 47.96 -84.33 -16.19
C LYS A 32 48.23 -83.42 -17.41
N ASN A 33 47.69 -83.76 -18.58
CA ASN A 33 47.78 -82.97 -19.81
C ASN A 33 46.51 -82.13 -20.10
N GLY A 34 45.62 -81.98 -19.12
CA GLY A 34 44.39 -81.16 -19.23
C GLY A 34 43.26 -81.80 -20.06
N MET A 35 43.43 -83.02 -20.55
CA MET A 35 42.40 -83.73 -21.32
C MET A 35 41.48 -84.56 -20.42
N PRO A 36 40.16 -84.56 -20.66
CA PRO A 36 39.19 -85.26 -19.82
C PRO A 36 39.31 -86.79 -19.93
N ILE A 37 39.34 -87.49 -18.80
CA ILE A 37 39.53 -88.95 -18.74
C ILE A 37 38.25 -89.65 -19.23
N VAL A 38 38.32 -90.31 -20.38
CA VAL A 38 37.21 -91.09 -20.95
C VAL A 38 37.18 -92.48 -20.28
N VAL A 39 36.19 -92.74 -19.41
CA VAL A 39 36.07 -94.03 -18.64
C VAL A 39 35.77 -95.24 -19.51
N LYS A 40 35.05 -95.05 -20.61
CA LYS A 40 34.71 -96.10 -21.56
C LYS A 40 35.08 -95.58 -22.94
N LYS A 41 36.24 -95.98 -23.45
CA LYS A 41 36.67 -95.61 -24.79
C LYS A 41 35.73 -96.27 -25.80
N SER A 42 35.49 -95.58 -26.91
CA SER A 42 34.64 -96.12 -27.97
C SER A 42 35.36 -97.30 -28.62
N PRO A 43 34.71 -98.45 -28.86
CA PRO A 43 35.30 -99.59 -29.56
C PRO A 43 35.89 -99.21 -30.93
N LEU A 44 35.33 -98.18 -31.57
CA LEU A 44 35.80 -97.64 -32.85
C LEU A 44 37.20 -97.03 -32.78
N VAL A 45 37.60 -96.49 -31.62
CA VAL A 45 38.90 -95.88 -31.42
C VAL A 45 39.93 -96.91 -30.96
N GLU A 46 39.55 -97.86 -30.10
CA GLU A 46 40.46 -98.89 -29.56
C GLU A 46 40.73 -100.04 -30.53
N ASP A 47 39.68 -100.64 -31.11
CA ASP A 47 39.82 -101.84 -31.93
C ASP A 47 40.06 -101.50 -33.41
N PHE A 48 39.45 -100.42 -33.90
CA PHE A 48 39.46 -100.06 -35.33
C PHE A 48 40.35 -98.85 -35.67
N LYS A 49 41.02 -98.24 -34.67
CA LYS A 49 41.89 -97.06 -34.82
C LYS A 49 41.27 -95.90 -35.60
N MET A 50 39.94 -95.75 -35.59
CA MET A 50 39.25 -94.65 -36.25
C MET A 50 39.12 -93.47 -35.28
N THR A 51 39.56 -92.28 -35.70
CA THR A 51 39.42 -91.05 -34.91
C THR A 51 38.13 -90.33 -35.30
N ILE A 52 37.18 -90.22 -34.37
CA ILE A 52 35.95 -89.45 -34.57
C ILE A 52 36.27 -87.98 -34.29
N ILE A 53 36.27 -87.15 -35.33
CA ILE A 53 36.60 -85.71 -35.24
C ILE A 53 35.42 -84.92 -34.68
N GLN A 54 34.20 -85.24 -35.13
CA GLN A 54 32.98 -84.54 -34.74
C GLN A 54 31.77 -85.49 -34.82
N PHE A 55 30.91 -85.45 -33.80
CA PHE A 55 29.61 -86.11 -33.82
C PHE A 55 28.53 -85.04 -33.81
N SER A 56 27.63 -85.06 -34.80
CA SER A 56 26.47 -84.17 -34.85
C SER A 56 25.20 -85.02 -34.96
N VAL A 57 24.21 -84.71 -34.12
CA VAL A 57 22.87 -85.26 -34.25
C VAL A 57 22.10 -84.31 -35.14
N THR A 58 21.81 -84.73 -36.37
CA THR A 58 21.15 -83.88 -37.37
C THR A 58 19.64 -83.81 -37.18
N ASP A 59 19.00 -84.91 -36.78
CA ASP A 59 17.58 -84.97 -36.52
C ASP A 59 17.26 -86.06 -35.48
N THR A 60 16.27 -85.80 -34.64
CA THR A 60 15.73 -86.77 -33.67
C THR A 60 14.26 -87.02 -33.98
N LYS A 61 13.96 -88.25 -34.41
CA LYS A 61 12.58 -88.68 -34.68
C LYS A 61 11.89 -89.08 -33.38
N TYR A 62 11.10 -88.16 -32.82
CA TYR A 62 10.18 -88.45 -31.73
C TYR A 62 8.86 -89.02 -32.23
N ASP A 63 8.21 -89.83 -31.40
CA ASP A 63 6.87 -90.35 -31.68
C ASP A 63 5.81 -89.22 -31.68
N PRO A 64 4.65 -89.42 -32.33
CA PRO A 64 3.61 -88.41 -32.43
C PRO A 64 3.04 -87.94 -31.08
N GLU A 65 2.95 -88.81 -30.07
CA GLU A 65 2.42 -88.46 -28.74
C GLU A 65 3.37 -87.57 -27.97
N THR A 66 4.67 -87.86 -27.97
CA THR A 66 5.67 -86.99 -27.33
C THR A 66 5.72 -85.61 -27.98
N ARG A 67 5.56 -85.52 -29.31
CA ARG A 67 5.46 -84.22 -30.02
C ARG A 67 4.24 -83.41 -29.57
N LYS A 68 3.09 -84.05 -29.34
CA LYS A 68 1.89 -83.39 -28.80
C LYS A 68 2.13 -82.88 -27.39
N GLN A 69 2.79 -83.64 -26.52
CA GLN A 69 3.13 -83.21 -25.17
C GLN A 69 4.10 -82.01 -25.18
N PHE A 70 5.08 -81.98 -26.09
CA PHE A 70 5.95 -80.81 -26.25
C PHE A 70 5.19 -79.56 -26.73
N ALA A 71 4.26 -79.72 -27.67
CA ALA A 71 3.41 -78.62 -28.14
C ALA A 71 2.53 -78.07 -27.00
N ALA A 72 1.88 -78.95 -26.23
CA ALA A 72 1.08 -78.57 -25.07
C ALA A 72 1.93 -77.88 -23.98
N LYS A 73 3.12 -78.42 -23.68
CA LYS A 73 4.06 -77.83 -22.74
C LYS A 73 4.50 -76.43 -23.19
N LYS A 74 4.89 -76.27 -24.46
CA LYS A 74 5.26 -74.97 -25.04
C LYS A 74 4.12 -73.96 -24.95
N ALA A 75 2.89 -74.37 -25.28
CA ALA A 75 1.72 -73.50 -25.17
C ALA A 75 1.49 -73.06 -23.71
N SER A 76 1.58 -73.97 -22.75
CA SER A 76 1.44 -73.64 -21.33
C SER A 76 2.54 -72.70 -20.82
N PHE A 77 3.78 -72.87 -21.28
CA PHE A 77 4.87 -71.95 -20.95
C PHE A 77 4.61 -70.55 -21.50
N LEU A 78 4.24 -70.43 -22.77
CA LEU A 78 3.91 -69.15 -23.39
C LEU A 78 2.74 -68.46 -22.68
N LEU A 79 1.68 -69.19 -22.32
CA LEU A 79 0.57 -68.64 -21.55
C LEU A 79 1.00 -68.19 -20.15
N THR A 80 1.90 -68.93 -19.50
CA THR A 80 2.41 -68.55 -18.17
C THR A 80 3.28 -67.29 -18.24
N GLU A 81 4.12 -67.18 -19.27
CA GLU A 81 4.93 -65.98 -19.50
C GLU A 81 4.06 -64.77 -19.85
N GLN A 82 3.05 -64.94 -20.69
CA GLN A 82 2.05 -63.91 -20.98
C GLN A 82 1.31 -63.47 -19.72
N ALA A 83 0.83 -64.42 -18.90
CA ALA A 83 0.14 -64.09 -17.65
C ALA A 83 1.05 -63.38 -16.63
N LYS A 84 2.35 -63.70 -16.60
CA LYS A 84 3.32 -62.95 -15.79
C LYS A 84 3.49 -61.53 -16.30
N ALA A 85 3.67 -61.37 -17.61
CA ALA A 85 3.80 -60.04 -18.23
C ALA A 85 2.53 -59.19 -18.05
N ASP A 86 1.35 -59.78 -18.15
CA ASP A 86 0.08 -59.07 -17.96
C ASP A 86 -0.13 -58.66 -16.50
N ARG A 87 0.27 -59.50 -15.53
CA ARG A 87 0.27 -59.13 -14.10
C ARG A 87 1.25 -58.00 -13.81
N GLU A 88 2.45 -58.03 -14.40
CA GLU A 88 3.43 -56.95 -14.26
C GLU A 88 2.93 -55.64 -14.87
N LYS A 89 2.25 -55.70 -16.02
CA LYS A 89 1.60 -54.51 -16.60
C LYS A 89 0.50 -53.98 -15.70
N GLU A 90 -0.37 -54.84 -15.18
CA GLU A 90 -1.46 -54.41 -14.29
C GLU A 90 -0.92 -53.80 -12.99
N THR A 91 0.13 -54.36 -12.40
CA THR A 91 0.77 -53.77 -11.22
C THR A 91 1.41 -52.42 -11.54
N GLN A 92 2.08 -52.30 -12.69
CA GLN A 92 2.63 -51.01 -13.16
C GLN A 92 1.53 -49.98 -13.41
N GLU A 93 0.42 -50.35 -14.04
CA GLU A 93 -0.72 -49.46 -14.27
C GLU A 93 -1.36 -49.00 -12.96
N ARG A 94 -1.56 -49.92 -12.00
CA ARG A 94 -2.06 -49.56 -10.66
C ARG A 94 -1.11 -48.61 -9.96
N LEU A 95 0.20 -48.87 -10.00
CA LEU A 95 1.21 -47.97 -9.43
C LEU A 95 1.17 -46.59 -10.09
N MET A 96 1.12 -46.54 -11.42
CA MET A 96 1.02 -45.27 -12.16
C MET A 96 -0.25 -44.48 -11.80
N ILE A 97 -1.40 -45.14 -11.66
CA ILE A 97 -2.66 -44.48 -11.27
C ILE A 97 -2.55 -43.92 -9.85
N VAL A 98 -2.00 -44.71 -8.91
CA VAL A 98 -1.81 -44.27 -7.51
C VAL A 98 -0.86 -43.08 -7.45
N GLU A 99 0.29 -43.15 -8.13
CA GLU A 99 1.25 -42.05 -8.22
C GLU A 99 0.64 -40.81 -8.86
N ARG A 100 -0.12 -40.97 -9.94
CA ARG A 100 -0.84 -39.85 -10.58
C ARG A 100 -1.84 -39.22 -9.61
N GLY A 101 -2.64 -40.02 -8.91
CA GLY A 101 -3.60 -39.54 -7.92
C GLY A 101 -2.93 -38.79 -6.76
N LEU A 102 -1.77 -39.28 -6.28
CA LEU A 102 -0.98 -38.59 -5.26
C LEU A 102 -0.43 -37.26 -5.77
N ARG A 103 0.05 -37.21 -7.02
CA ARG A 103 0.53 -35.96 -7.64
C ARG A 103 -0.60 -34.96 -7.83
N GLU A 104 -1.75 -35.38 -8.36
CA GLU A 104 -2.93 -34.53 -8.53
C GLU A 104 -3.42 -33.97 -7.20
N LYS A 105 -3.46 -34.80 -6.14
CA LYS A 105 -3.79 -34.35 -4.78
C LYS A 105 -2.79 -33.31 -4.27
N ALA A 106 -1.50 -33.58 -4.39
CA ALA A 106 -0.45 -32.65 -3.96
C ALA A 106 -0.51 -31.32 -4.73
N GLU A 107 -0.76 -31.34 -6.03
CA GLU A 107 -0.94 -30.14 -6.85
C GLU A 107 -2.20 -29.36 -6.45
N ALA A 108 -3.31 -30.03 -6.17
CA ALA A 108 -4.55 -29.40 -5.71
C ALA A 108 -4.38 -28.76 -4.32
N GLU A 109 -3.72 -29.45 -3.39
CA GLU A 109 -3.37 -28.92 -2.07
C GLU A 109 -2.43 -27.73 -2.16
N ALA A 110 -1.40 -27.79 -3.01
CA ALA A 110 -0.48 -26.68 -3.25
C ALA A 110 -1.21 -25.47 -3.82
N LYS A 111 -2.05 -25.64 -4.86
CA LYS A 111 -2.88 -24.57 -5.43
C LYS A 111 -3.84 -23.99 -4.39
N GLY A 112 -4.48 -24.83 -3.58
CA GLY A 112 -5.35 -24.41 -2.49
C GLY A 112 -4.62 -23.59 -1.43
N ASN A 113 -3.40 -24.00 -1.05
CA ASN A 113 -2.58 -23.28 -0.08
C ASN A 113 -2.09 -21.93 -0.63
N VAL A 114 -1.73 -21.86 -1.91
CA VAL A 114 -1.41 -20.59 -2.59
C VAL A 114 -2.62 -19.66 -2.61
N ALA A 115 -3.80 -20.17 -2.95
CA ALA A 115 -5.05 -19.38 -2.94
C ALA A 115 -5.40 -18.87 -1.53
N LYS A 116 -5.27 -19.71 -0.50
CA LYS A 116 -5.47 -19.30 0.91
C LYS A 116 -4.45 -18.25 1.33
N ALA A 117 -3.17 -18.47 1.05
CA ALA A 117 -2.10 -17.55 1.40
C ALA A 117 -2.30 -16.18 0.73
N THR A 118 -2.60 -16.16 -0.57
CA THR A 118 -2.89 -14.91 -1.30
C THR A 118 -4.12 -14.19 -0.76
N ALA A 119 -5.19 -14.92 -0.40
CA ALA A 119 -6.38 -14.32 0.22
C ALA A 119 -6.09 -13.73 1.61
N VAL A 120 -5.30 -14.41 2.45
CA VAL A 120 -4.89 -13.92 3.77
C VAL A 120 -4.02 -12.68 3.64
N ILE A 121 -3.02 -12.69 2.74
CA ILE A 121 -2.16 -11.54 2.46
C ILE A 121 -3.00 -10.35 1.98
N ALA A 122 -3.93 -10.58 1.04
CA ALA A 122 -4.80 -9.52 0.55
C ALA A 122 -5.71 -8.94 1.65
N ALA A 123 -6.21 -9.78 2.57
CA ALA A 123 -6.98 -9.32 3.71
C ALA A 123 -6.13 -8.52 4.71
N GLN A 124 -4.91 -8.98 5.00
CA GLN A 124 -3.96 -8.27 5.86
C GLN A 124 -3.58 -6.90 5.28
N LEU A 125 -3.25 -6.83 3.99
CA LEU A 125 -2.94 -5.58 3.29
C LEU A 125 -4.13 -4.61 3.36
N LYS A 126 -5.36 -5.08 3.14
CA LYS A 126 -6.55 -4.23 3.28
C LYS A 126 -6.73 -3.70 4.70
N ALA A 127 -6.50 -4.53 5.72
CA ALA A 127 -6.59 -4.12 7.11
C ALA A 127 -5.49 -3.10 7.48
N GLU A 128 -4.27 -3.31 7.00
CA GLU A 128 -3.14 -2.40 7.21
C GLU A 128 -3.37 -1.03 6.55
N VAL A 129 -3.84 -1.02 5.29
CA VAL A 129 -4.23 0.22 4.60
C VAL A 129 -5.36 0.94 5.35
N ALA A 130 -6.36 0.21 5.86
CA ALA A 130 -7.43 0.80 6.67
C ALA A 130 -6.89 1.43 7.97
N LEU A 131 -5.94 0.79 8.65
CA LEU A 131 -5.29 1.36 9.83
C LEU A 131 -4.46 2.61 9.47
N GLN A 132 -3.69 2.55 8.38
CA GLN A 132 -2.88 3.68 7.93
C GLN A 132 -3.77 4.88 7.59
N THR A 133 -4.85 4.69 6.85
CA THR A 133 -5.80 5.77 6.52
C THR A 133 -6.46 6.37 7.77
N LYS A 134 -6.75 5.56 8.79
CA LYS A 134 -7.25 6.05 10.08
C LYS A 134 -6.20 6.91 10.80
N ILE A 135 -4.95 6.45 10.85
CA ILE A 135 -3.84 7.21 11.47
C ILE A 135 -3.60 8.52 10.70
N GLU A 136 -3.65 8.50 9.37
CA GLU A 136 -3.54 9.70 8.53
C GLU A 136 -4.69 10.69 8.77
N ALA A 137 -5.91 10.19 9.01
CA ALA A 137 -7.04 11.04 9.36
C ALA A 137 -6.88 11.65 10.76
N GLU A 138 -6.46 10.86 11.76
CA GLU A 138 -6.21 11.33 13.12
C GLU A 138 -5.08 12.37 13.17
N THR A 139 -3.99 12.14 12.44
CA THR A 139 -2.88 13.09 12.34
C THR A 139 -3.27 14.39 11.65
N LYS A 140 -4.05 14.33 10.55
CA LYS A 140 -4.61 15.53 9.91
C LYS A 140 -5.54 16.30 10.85
N ALA A 141 -6.40 15.60 11.58
CA ALA A 141 -7.29 16.23 12.57
C ALA A 141 -6.49 16.91 13.70
N ALA A 142 -5.46 16.25 14.22
CA ALA A 142 -4.58 16.81 15.25
C ALA A 142 -3.81 18.05 14.74
N GLN A 143 -3.33 18.02 13.49
CA GLN A 143 -2.69 19.18 12.86
C GLN A 143 -3.66 20.36 12.74
N LEU A 144 -4.90 20.12 12.31
CA LEU A 144 -5.92 21.18 12.21
C LEU A 144 -6.27 21.79 13.57
N LEU A 145 -6.39 20.96 14.61
CA LEU A 145 -6.60 21.45 15.98
C LEU A 145 -5.42 22.29 16.46
N SER A 146 -4.18 21.84 16.23
CA SER A 146 -2.97 22.59 16.58
C SER A 146 -2.92 23.95 15.87
N VAL A 147 -3.23 24.00 14.58
CA VAL A 147 -3.30 25.26 13.81
C VAL A 147 -4.41 26.17 14.36
N ALA A 148 -5.58 25.61 14.71
CA ALA A 148 -6.67 26.37 15.30
C ALA A 148 -6.29 26.96 16.67
N GLU A 149 -5.56 26.22 17.51
CA GLU A 149 -5.06 26.69 18.80
C GLU A 149 -4.01 27.81 18.64
N ILE A 150 -3.09 27.67 17.70
CA ILE A 150 -2.10 28.71 17.37
C ILE A 150 -2.84 29.98 16.92
N ASN A 151 -3.76 29.86 15.96
CA ASN A 151 -4.56 30.99 15.48
C ASN A 151 -5.37 31.66 16.60
N LYS A 152 -5.92 30.88 17.54
CA LYS A 152 -6.63 31.41 18.71
C LYS A 152 -5.69 32.21 19.62
N LYS A 153 -4.49 31.66 19.91
CA LYS A 153 -3.47 32.34 20.72
C LYS A 153 -2.98 33.62 20.06
N GLU A 154 -2.71 33.59 18.76
CA GLU A 154 -2.31 34.77 17.98
C GLU A 154 -3.38 35.86 18.03
N ARG A 155 -4.66 35.50 17.81
CA ARG A 155 -5.76 36.46 17.91
C ARG A 155 -5.88 37.06 19.31
N LEU A 156 -5.70 36.27 20.36
CA LEU A 156 -5.72 36.76 21.74
C LEU A 156 -4.55 37.71 22.01
N MET A 157 -3.34 37.39 21.52
CA MET A 157 -2.19 38.29 21.64
C MET A 157 -2.38 39.60 20.87
N ILE A 158 -2.92 39.53 19.65
CA ILE A 158 -3.22 40.74 18.86
C ILE A 158 -4.29 41.58 19.57
N ALA A 159 -5.32 40.95 20.14
CA ALA A 159 -6.35 41.65 20.90
C ALA A 159 -5.80 42.28 22.19
N SER A 160 -4.93 41.58 22.93
CA SER A 160 -4.30 42.13 24.14
C SER A 160 -3.35 43.29 23.80
N ALA A 161 -2.52 43.13 22.77
CA ALA A 161 -1.65 44.20 22.28
C ALA A 161 -2.47 45.42 21.81
N GLY A 162 -3.60 45.19 21.12
CA GLY A 162 -4.52 46.25 20.71
C GLY A 162 -5.15 46.98 21.90
N PHE A 163 -5.50 46.24 22.97
CA PHE A 163 -6.01 46.82 24.21
C PHE A 163 -4.95 47.66 24.93
N GLU A 164 -3.72 47.17 25.05
CA GLU A 164 -2.59 47.91 25.64
C GLU A 164 -2.32 49.21 24.87
N VAL A 165 -2.31 49.16 23.53
CA VAL A 165 -2.15 50.36 22.70
C VAL A 165 -3.31 51.35 22.91
N ALA A 166 -4.54 50.86 23.05
CA ALA A 166 -5.69 51.72 23.33
C ALA A 166 -5.58 52.39 24.71
N GLU A 167 -5.10 51.65 25.73
CA GLU A 167 -4.88 52.19 27.08
C GLU A 167 -3.77 53.26 27.09
N ILE A 168 -2.67 53.03 26.37
CA ILE A 168 -1.59 54.00 26.21
C ILE A 168 -2.12 55.27 25.53
N LYS A 169 -2.87 55.13 24.42
CA LYS A 169 -3.46 56.28 23.72
C LYS A 169 -4.47 57.05 24.58
N ALA A 170 -5.24 56.37 25.42
CA ALA A 170 -6.15 57.03 26.36
C ALA A 170 -5.36 57.86 27.39
N LYS A 171 -4.27 57.30 27.95
CA LYS A 171 -3.36 58.01 28.86
C LYS A 171 -2.66 59.19 28.19
N GLU A 172 -2.20 59.02 26.94
CA GLU A 172 -1.63 60.11 26.14
C GLU A 172 -2.64 61.24 25.92
N ALA A 173 -3.89 60.92 25.56
CA ALA A 173 -4.95 61.91 25.39
C ALA A 173 -5.29 62.66 26.69
N GLU A 174 -5.25 61.97 27.84
CA GLU A 174 -5.40 62.62 29.16
C GLU A 174 -4.24 63.58 29.45
N GLN A 175 -3.00 63.17 29.17
CA GLN A 175 -1.83 64.02 29.34
C GLN A 175 -1.86 65.23 28.39
N GLU A 176 -2.28 65.05 27.13
CA GLU A 176 -2.47 66.15 26.18
C GLU A 176 -3.55 67.13 26.64
N LYS A 177 -4.65 66.63 27.20
CA LYS A 177 -5.70 67.46 27.82
C LYS A 177 -5.14 68.29 28.98
N ILE A 178 -4.33 67.68 29.86
CA ILE A 178 -3.69 68.41 30.96
C ILE A 178 -2.68 69.43 30.43
N ALA A 179 -1.87 69.06 29.44
CA ALA A 179 -0.89 69.95 28.83
C ALA A 179 -1.54 71.14 28.11
N THR A 180 -2.69 70.95 27.46
CA THR A 180 -3.45 72.04 26.82
C THR A 180 -4.10 72.95 27.85
N ILE A 181 -4.65 72.42 28.94
CA ILE A 181 -5.16 73.22 30.07
C ILE A 181 -4.03 74.06 30.69
N LEU A 182 -2.87 73.45 30.97
CA LEU A 182 -1.70 74.15 31.52
C LEU A 182 -1.17 75.23 30.56
N LYS A 183 -1.11 74.96 29.25
CA LYS A 183 -0.76 75.97 28.24
C LYS A 183 -1.77 77.11 28.19
N ALA A 184 -3.07 76.81 28.31
CA ALA A 184 -4.12 77.81 28.33
C ALA A 184 -4.07 78.66 29.62
N GLN A 185 -3.79 78.05 30.77
CA GLN A 185 -3.56 78.74 32.05
C GLN A 185 -2.31 79.61 31.98
N GLY A 186 -1.18 79.08 31.53
CA GLY A 186 0.04 79.86 31.35
C GLY A 186 -0.11 81.00 30.35
N ARG A 187 -0.95 80.84 29.31
CA ARG A 187 -1.33 81.95 28.42
C ARG A 187 -2.22 82.97 29.13
N LYS A 188 -3.21 82.54 29.91
CA LYS A 188 -4.04 83.47 30.71
C LYS A 188 -3.19 84.26 31.71
N GLU A 189 -2.30 83.59 32.44
CA GLU A 189 -1.37 84.23 33.37
C GLU A 189 -0.39 85.16 32.64
N ALA A 190 0.11 84.78 31.45
CA ALA A 190 0.95 85.66 30.63
C ALA A 190 0.17 86.88 30.13
N ILE A 191 -1.10 86.73 29.75
CA ILE A 191 -1.99 87.84 29.36
C ILE A 191 -2.24 88.76 30.56
N GLU A 192 -2.52 88.21 31.74
CA GLU A 192 -2.71 88.97 32.99
C GLU A 192 -1.42 89.72 33.42
N LEU A 193 -0.25 89.09 33.31
CA LEU A 193 1.05 89.72 33.59
C LEU A 193 1.45 90.76 32.55
N SER A 194 1.00 90.63 31.30
CA SER A 194 1.32 91.56 30.21
C SER A 194 0.55 92.89 30.24
N GLY A 195 -0.43 93.05 31.15
CA GLY A 195 -0.98 94.36 31.52
C GLY A 195 -1.78 95.14 30.48
N ASP A 196 -1.89 94.67 29.23
CA ASP A 196 -2.66 95.33 28.17
C ASP A 196 -3.87 94.47 27.73
N ILE A 197 -4.94 94.47 28.53
CA ILE A 197 -6.21 93.89 28.11
C ILE A 197 -7.00 94.95 27.35
N THR A 198 -7.03 94.83 26.02
CA THR A 198 -8.13 95.42 25.24
C THR A 198 -9.35 94.50 25.36
N GLN A 199 -10.51 95.06 25.72
CA GLN A 199 -11.78 94.32 25.94
C GLN A 199 -12.21 93.40 24.78
N LEU A 200 -11.62 93.56 23.59
CA LEU A 200 -11.84 92.71 22.43
C LEU A 200 -11.17 91.33 22.52
N GLU A 201 -10.00 91.21 23.14
CA GLU A 201 -9.29 89.92 23.23
C GLU A 201 -9.91 88.98 24.27
N GLN A 202 -10.43 89.53 25.38
CA GLN A 202 -11.24 88.74 26.33
C GLN A 202 -12.49 88.17 25.67
N ALA A 203 -13.20 88.97 24.86
CA ALA A 203 -14.39 88.52 24.15
C ALA A 203 -14.07 87.44 23.08
N LEU A 204 -12.92 87.53 22.41
CA LEU A 204 -12.48 86.52 21.45
C LEU A 204 -12.10 85.20 22.12
N ILE A 205 -11.42 85.26 23.27
CA ILE A 205 -11.09 84.07 24.05
C ILE A 205 -12.36 83.40 24.58
N ASP A 206 -13.31 84.16 25.10
CA ASP A 206 -14.60 83.62 25.56
C ASP A 206 -15.39 82.99 24.40
N ALA A 207 -15.38 83.61 23.21
CA ALA A 207 -16.01 83.06 22.02
C ALA A 207 -15.32 81.77 21.51
N GLU A 208 -14.00 81.66 21.62
CA GLU A 208 -13.27 80.42 21.31
C GLU A 208 -13.57 79.31 22.32
N VAL A 209 -13.67 79.64 23.60
CA VAL A 209 -14.04 78.70 24.66
C VAL A 209 -15.48 78.19 24.47
N GLU A 210 -16.42 79.05 24.07
CA GLU A 210 -17.78 78.62 23.73
C GLU A 210 -17.83 77.74 22.48
N LYS A 211 -17.12 78.10 21.40
CA LYS A 211 -17.02 77.25 20.20
C LYS A 211 -16.44 75.88 20.53
N ALA A 212 -15.38 75.82 21.33
CA ALA A 212 -14.78 74.56 21.76
C ALA A 212 -15.77 73.72 22.60
N LYS A 213 -16.56 74.33 23.49
CA LYS A 213 -17.62 73.64 24.24
C LYS A 213 -18.73 73.10 23.35
N VAL A 214 -19.18 73.86 22.36
CA VAL A 214 -20.24 73.45 21.42
C VAL A 214 -19.74 72.30 20.52
N VAL A 215 -18.52 72.40 20.02
CA VAL A 215 -17.89 71.34 19.21
C VAL A 215 -17.69 70.06 20.05
N ALA A 216 -17.18 70.18 21.28
CA ALA A 216 -17.05 69.04 22.19
C ALA A 216 -18.41 68.41 22.56
N GLY A 217 -19.45 69.23 22.78
CA GLY A 217 -20.82 68.75 23.02
C GLY A 217 -21.45 68.06 21.80
N SER A 218 -21.10 68.50 20.59
CA SER A 218 -21.55 67.84 19.35
C SER A 218 -20.80 66.53 19.08
N LEU A 219 -19.50 66.46 19.39
CA LEU A 219 -18.69 65.24 19.29
C LEU A 219 -19.10 64.19 20.35
N ALA A 220 -19.46 64.60 21.56
CA ALA A 220 -19.92 63.70 22.63
C ALA A 220 -21.31 63.09 22.37
N LYS A 221 -22.13 63.71 21.52
CA LYS A 221 -23.45 63.18 21.11
C LYS A 221 -23.37 62.23 19.91
N ILE A 222 -22.22 62.12 19.26
CA ILE A 222 -22.00 61.10 18.23
C ILE A 222 -21.77 59.77 18.95
N GLN A 223 -22.80 58.92 18.98
CA GLN A 223 -22.62 57.50 19.26
C GLN A 223 -21.77 56.91 18.13
N VAL A 224 -20.46 56.82 18.35
CA VAL A 224 -19.58 56.02 17.50
C VAL A 224 -20.06 54.57 17.59
N PRO A 225 -20.37 53.91 16.46
CA PRO A 225 -20.72 52.49 16.45
C PRO A 225 -19.58 51.69 17.06
N SER A 226 -19.86 50.93 18.11
CA SER A 226 -18.90 50.05 18.79
C SER A 226 -18.46 48.84 17.95
N THR A 227 -18.96 48.73 16.72
CA THR A 227 -18.61 47.71 15.74
C THR A 227 -18.41 48.34 14.38
N ILE A 228 -17.15 48.65 14.05
CA ILE A 228 -16.74 48.74 12.65
C ILE A 228 -16.66 47.29 12.16
N ILE A 229 -17.58 46.92 11.26
CA ILE A 229 -17.40 45.75 10.42
C ILE A 229 -16.21 46.07 9.51
N VAL A 230 -15.01 45.69 9.95
CA VAL A 230 -13.84 45.61 9.11
C VAL A 230 -14.08 44.44 8.16
N SER A 231 -14.79 44.72 7.07
CA SER A 231 -14.79 43.89 5.88
C SER A 231 -13.36 43.92 5.35
N GLY A 232 -12.62 42.85 5.66
CA GLY A 232 -11.26 42.66 5.21
C GLY A 232 -11.19 42.59 3.69
N GLY A 233 -10.38 43.47 3.13
CA GLY A 233 -9.46 43.21 2.01
C GLY A 233 -10.06 42.57 0.76
N GLY A 234 -10.45 43.39 -0.21
CA GLY A 234 -10.69 42.96 -1.58
C GLY A 234 -10.77 44.18 -2.50
N ASN A 235 -9.71 44.38 -3.28
CA ASN A 235 -9.54 45.50 -4.20
C ASN A 235 -10.67 45.54 -5.27
N GLY A 236 -11.70 46.37 -5.07
CA GLY A 236 -12.78 46.52 -6.06
C GLY A 236 -14.14 47.01 -5.53
N GLY A 237 -14.17 48.06 -4.70
CA GLY A 237 -15.44 48.67 -4.24
C GLY A 237 -16.07 49.53 -5.33
N THR A 238 -16.99 48.96 -6.09
CA THR A 238 -17.76 49.64 -7.14
C THR A 238 -18.63 50.77 -6.55
N VAL A 239 -18.90 51.81 -7.35
CA VAL A 239 -19.75 52.98 -7.02
C VAL A 239 -21.09 52.58 -6.37
N THR A 240 -21.55 51.36 -6.63
CA THR A 240 -22.71 50.70 -6.01
C THR A 240 -22.64 50.60 -4.49
N ASP A 241 -21.48 50.26 -3.91
CA ASP A 241 -21.33 50.13 -2.44
C ASP A 241 -21.34 51.49 -1.75
N GLN A 242 -20.78 52.51 -2.41
CA GLN A 242 -20.86 53.88 -1.93
C GLN A 242 -22.30 54.40 -1.98
N LEU A 243 -23.05 54.07 -3.04
CA LEU A 243 -24.48 54.41 -3.17
C LEU A 243 -25.35 53.68 -2.14
N ILE A 244 -25.04 52.41 -1.82
CA ILE A 244 -25.76 51.65 -0.79
C ILE A 244 -25.50 52.26 0.59
N ASN A 245 -24.25 52.60 0.91
CA ASN A 245 -23.91 53.28 2.16
C ASN A 245 -24.57 54.66 2.27
N ILE A 246 -24.56 55.47 1.19
CA ILE A 246 -25.23 56.77 1.17
C ILE A 246 -26.75 56.61 1.35
N ARG A 247 -27.37 55.61 0.72
CA ARG A 247 -28.81 55.34 0.84
C ARG A 247 -29.21 54.78 2.21
N LEU A 248 -28.35 54.01 2.85
CA LEU A 248 -28.50 53.60 4.24
C LEU A 248 -28.39 54.79 5.19
N MET A 249 -27.48 55.74 4.92
CA MET A 249 -27.38 56.98 5.69
C MET A 249 -28.56 57.93 5.44
N GLU A 250 -29.11 57.97 4.23
CA GLU A 250 -30.36 58.68 3.92
C GLU A 250 -31.56 58.02 4.64
N GLY A 251 -31.64 56.68 4.67
CA GLY A 251 -32.66 55.93 5.39
C GLY A 251 -32.56 56.07 6.92
N ALA A 252 -31.35 56.31 7.44
CA ALA A 252 -31.09 56.62 8.84
C ALA A 252 -31.32 58.11 9.20
N GLY A 253 -31.75 58.94 8.24
CA GLY A 253 -32.09 60.35 8.48
C GLY A 253 -30.89 61.27 8.70
N LEU A 254 -29.67 60.85 8.32
CA LEU A 254 -28.44 61.62 8.50
C LEU A 254 -28.25 62.75 7.47
N PHE A 255 -29.09 62.81 6.43
CA PHE A 255 -29.09 63.88 5.43
C PHE A 255 -30.51 64.40 5.17
N ASP A 256 -30.70 65.72 5.28
CA ASP A 256 -31.92 66.41 4.86
C ASP A 256 -32.03 66.43 3.33
N LYS A 257 -33.23 66.16 2.79
CA LYS A 257 -33.52 66.13 1.34
C LYS A 257 -33.36 67.51 0.70
N VAL A 258 -32.14 67.88 0.32
CA VAL A 258 -31.91 69.01 -0.58
C VAL A 258 -32.34 68.60 -2.00
N ARG A 259 -33.58 68.90 -2.37
CA ARG A 259 -34.07 68.77 -3.76
C ARG A 259 -33.38 69.82 -4.64
N VAL A 260 -32.31 69.43 -5.33
CA VAL A 260 -31.76 70.22 -6.44
C VAL A 260 -32.45 69.80 -7.74
N SER A 261 -33.31 70.68 -8.26
CA SER A 261 -33.93 70.54 -9.59
C SER A 261 -32.87 70.78 -10.66
N ASN A 262 -32.67 69.82 -11.57
CA ASN A 262 -31.63 69.85 -12.61
C ASN A 262 -32.13 70.35 -13.98
N SER A 263 -33.16 71.19 -14.03
CA SER A 263 -33.83 71.54 -15.29
C SER A 263 -33.24 72.68 -16.12
N ASP A 264 -32.12 73.34 -15.73
CA ASP A 264 -31.64 74.52 -16.50
C ASP A 264 -30.10 74.67 -16.59
N VAL A 265 -29.39 73.66 -17.10
CA VAL A 265 -27.96 73.85 -17.46
C VAL A 265 -27.71 73.48 -18.92
N LYS A 266 -28.03 74.40 -19.85
CA LYS A 266 -27.53 74.35 -21.24
C LYS A 266 -26.04 74.71 -21.26
N ARG A 267 -25.15 73.72 -21.23
CA ARG A 267 -23.71 73.95 -21.52
C ARG A 267 -23.50 74.09 -23.02
N LYS A 268 -23.19 75.30 -23.50
CA LYS A 268 -22.64 75.53 -24.85
C LYS A 268 -21.26 74.88 -24.94
N VAL A 269 -21.11 73.85 -25.78
CA VAL A 269 -19.81 73.28 -26.13
C VAL A 269 -19.13 74.22 -27.13
N LYS A 270 -18.10 74.94 -26.69
CA LYS A 270 -17.21 75.69 -27.58
C LYS A 270 -16.05 74.77 -27.97
N ARG A 271 -16.05 74.26 -29.21
CA ARG A 271 -14.91 73.51 -29.75
C ARG A 271 -13.76 74.48 -30.03
N PRO A 272 -12.52 74.21 -29.61
CA PRO A 272 -11.38 75.03 -30.02
C PRO A 272 -11.05 74.77 -31.50
N SER A 273 -10.93 75.86 -32.26
CA SER A 273 -10.37 75.87 -33.63
C SER A 273 -8.85 75.83 -33.56
N LYS A 274 -8.25 75.10 -34.52
CA LYS A 274 -6.83 75.02 -34.93
C LYS A 274 -5.81 75.86 -34.16
#